data_AF-A0A832WUK1-F1
#
_entry.id   AF-A0A832WUK1-F1
#
_cell.length_a   1.000
_cell.length_b   1.000
_cell.length_c   1.000
_cell.angle_alpha   90.00
_cell.angle_beta   90.00
_cell.angle_gamma   90.00
#
_symmetry.space_group_name_H-M   'P 1'
#
loop_
_entity.id
_entity.type
_entity.pdbx_description
1 polymer ?
#
loop_
_entity_poly.entity_id
_entity_poly.type
_entity_poly.pdbx_seq_one_letter_code
_entity_poly.pdbx_strand_id
1 'polypeptide(L)'
;MEDCKELLYHDPLKLQEKSDCFLSEDHYYRGKIALSYYKDSQRIGEYVIFPMKFSRNFFVMGVDDTTGKIFVRLINGDPSIVLDKGIREDRKIQKLKNFMGFTHHKWEVISLKKGQIIRIQGDFAVRIIKTFHSLDRLLNYLSFFPGIGVNDIRSNLWEEFIRKYLSEDEELGKIERLLNVLDEIRRIRRINYMIGIKEREIAKVEEEVKQKIRELLGVKRIPERNRIYFMKISKIKDKFKEFIVNKEEKLKMYYGHYTSPHLVQVIGVLVGNQVVILREQEVVVTHKEHGISTFTISVPSIVEFGTLDNFSNITTPDFMDIIFI
;
A
#
# COMPACT_ATOMS: atom_id res chain seq x y z
N MET A 1 37.16 -16.06 8.21
CA MET A 1 35.93 -16.29 7.43
C MET A 1 36.15 -15.58 6.11
N GLU A 2 36.09 -16.32 5.00
CA GLU A 2 36.05 -15.72 3.65
C GLU A 2 34.78 -14.85 3.60
N ASP A 3 34.88 -13.60 3.15
CA ASP A 3 33.72 -12.71 3.06
C ASP A 3 32.77 -13.25 1.97
N CYS A 4 31.53 -13.58 2.35
CA CYS A 4 30.53 -14.10 1.40
C CYS A 4 30.31 -13.15 0.22
N LYS A 5 30.52 -11.85 0.42
CA LYS A 5 30.51 -10.84 -0.63
C LYS A 5 31.67 -11.00 -1.60
N GLU A 6 32.88 -11.27 -1.11
CA GLU A 6 34.03 -11.56 -1.96
C GLU A 6 33.81 -12.82 -2.78
N LEU A 7 33.29 -13.88 -2.15
CA LEU A 7 32.92 -15.11 -2.86
C LEU A 7 31.90 -14.84 -3.97
N LEU A 8 30.83 -14.09 -3.69
CA LEU A 8 29.80 -13.77 -4.69
C LEU A 8 30.33 -12.97 -5.90
N TYR A 9 31.39 -12.18 -5.73
CA TYR A 9 31.88 -11.31 -6.80
C TYR A 9 33.14 -11.81 -7.50
N HIS A 10 33.92 -12.69 -6.86
CA HIS A 10 35.21 -13.14 -7.38
C HIS A 10 35.28 -14.64 -7.60
N ASP A 11 34.56 -15.45 -6.81
CA ASP A 11 34.57 -16.91 -6.95
C ASP A 11 33.22 -17.55 -6.55
N PRO A 12 32.14 -17.31 -7.33
CA PRO A 12 30.78 -17.68 -6.89
C PRO A 12 30.57 -19.19 -6.85
N LEU A 13 31.39 -19.98 -7.55
CA LEU A 13 31.26 -21.44 -7.55
C LEU A 13 31.59 -22.06 -6.19
N LYS A 14 32.47 -21.44 -5.40
CA LYS A 14 32.72 -21.86 -4.01
C LYS A 14 31.48 -21.75 -3.11
N LEU A 15 30.52 -20.91 -3.46
CA LEU A 15 29.27 -20.78 -2.69
C LEU A 15 28.43 -22.05 -2.70
N GLN A 16 28.66 -23.00 -3.63
CA GLN A 16 27.92 -24.27 -3.67
C GLN A 16 28.10 -25.13 -2.42
N GLU A 17 29.16 -24.89 -1.65
CA GLU A 17 29.51 -25.64 -0.44
C GLU A 17 29.39 -24.78 0.85
N LYS A 18 28.92 -23.53 0.73
CA LYS A 18 28.88 -22.53 1.81
C LYS A 18 27.46 -22.13 2.16
N SER A 19 26.68 -23.04 2.75
CA SER A 19 25.29 -22.74 3.13
C SER A 19 25.17 -21.61 4.15
N ASP A 20 26.18 -21.42 4.98
CA ASP A 20 26.30 -20.36 5.98
C ASP A 20 26.37 -18.95 5.36
N CYS A 21 26.82 -18.85 4.10
CA CYS A 21 26.83 -17.60 3.36
C CYS A 21 25.46 -17.13 2.87
N PHE A 22 24.42 -17.98 2.91
CA PHE A 22 23.08 -17.62 2.46
C PHE A 22 22.18 -17.24 3.62
N LEU A 23 21.22 -16.36 3.34
CA LEU A 23 20.23 -15.89 4.31
C LEU A 23 19.47 -17.03 5.00
N SER A 24 19.05 -18.01 4.20
CA SER A 24 18.29 -19.18 4.63
C SER A 24 18.60 -20.40 3.76
N GLU A 25 18.11 -21.56 4.16
CA GLU A 25 18.31 -22.81 3.42
C GLU A 25 17.64 -22.77 2.03
N ASP A 26 16.49 -22.10 1.90
CA ASP A 26 15.82 -21.86 0.60
C ASP A 26 16.72 -21.01 -0.33
N HIS A 27 17.31 -19.94 0.18
CA HIS A 27 18.27 -19.14 -0.59
C HIS A 27 19.50 -19.94 -1.00
N TYR A 28 20.00 -20.84 -0.15
CA TYR A 28 21.10 -21.74 -0.49
C TYR A 28 20.74 -22.68 -1.65
N TYR A 29 19.61 -23.38 -1.60
CA TYR A 29 19.21 -24.29 -2.68
C TYR A 29 18.90 -23.54 -3.99
N ARG A 30 18.21 -22.39 -3.93
CA ARG A 30 18.05 -21.50 -5.09
C ARG A 30 19.40 -21.04 -5.63
N GLY A 31 20.34 -20.75 -4.74
CA GLY A 31 21.70 -20.38 -5.05
C GLY A 31 22.42 -21.45 -5.86
N LYS A 32 22.33 -22.72 -5.44
CA LYS A 32 22.91 -23.85 -6.19
C LYS A 32 22.34 -23.97 -7.59
N ILE A 33 21.02 -23.79 -7.74
CA ILE A 33 20.38 -23.81 -9.06
C ILE A 33 20.90 -22.66 -9.91
N ALA A 34 20.93 -21.44 -9.39
CA ALA A 34 21.42 -20.26 -10.07
C ALA A 34 22.89 -20.41 -10.53
N LEU A 35 23.75 -20.98 -9.67
CA LEU A 35 25.17 -21.23 -9.98
C LEU A 35 25.38 -22.24 -11.12
N SER A 36 24.40 -23.11 -11.42
CA SER A 36 24.47 -23.96 -12.61
C SER A 36 24.47 -23.15 -13.92
N TYR A 37 24.00 -21.90 -13.88
CA TYR A 37 23.99 -20.93 -14.99
C TYR A 37 25.16 -19.93 -14.93
N TYR A 38 26.16 -20.15 -14.07
CA TYR A 38 27.25 -19.18 -13.81
C TYR A 38 27.99 -18.72 -15.07
N LYS A 39 28.16 -19.59 -16.07
CA LYS A 39 28.86 -19.25 -17.33
C LYS A 39 28.24 -18.07 -18.08
N ASP A 40 26.93 -17.88 -17.95
CA ASP A 40 26.18 -16.81 -18.60
C ASP A 40 25.87 -15.65 -17.64
N SER A 41 26.42 -15.70 -16.42
CA SER A 41 26.15 -14.70 -15.38
C SER A 41 26.81 -13.36 -15.69
N GLN A 42 26.16 -12.28 -15.22
CA GLN A 42 26.70 -10.93 -15.35
C GLN A 42 26.48 -10.15 -14.07
N ARG A 43 27.48 -9.38 -13.68
CA ARG A 43 27.38 -8.43 -12.58
C ARG A 43 26.75 -7.12 -13.07
N ILE A 44 25.76 -6.62 -12.34
CA ILE A 44 25.13 -5.33 -12.57
C ILE A 44 25.08 -4.60 -11.22
N GLY A 45 25.94 -3.59 -11.06
CA GLY A 45 26.15 -2.93 -9.77
C GLY A 45 26.52 -3.91 -8.64
N GLU A 46 25.65 -4.02 -7.64
CA GLU A 46 25.80 -4.91 -6.47
C GLU A 46 25.19 -6.30 -6.65
N TYR A 47 24.55 -6.55 -7.80
CA TYR A 47 23.85 -7.79 -8.11
C TYR A 47 24.61 -8.65 -9.10
N VAL A 48 24.41 -9.96 -8.99
CA VAL A 48 24.82 -10.93 -10.00
C VAL A 48 23.56 -11.57 -10.58
N ILE A 49 23.39 -11.45 -11.89
CA ILE A 49 22.27 -12.02 -12.64
C ILE A 49 22.71 -13.34 -13.25
N PHE A 50 21.85 -14.35 -13.18
CA PHE A 50 22.05 -15.68 -13.78
C PHE A 50 20.89 -15.96 -14.74
N PRO A 51 21.05 -15.66 -16.04
CA PRO A 51 20.01 -15.87 -17.05
C PRO A 51 19.75 -17.37 -17.27
N MET A 52 18.48 -17.77 -17.30
CA MET A 52 18.12 -19.15 -17.65
C MET A 52 17.97 -19.27 -19.18
N LYS A 53 18.61 -20.28 -19.78
CA LYS A 53 18.50 -20.54 -21.22
C LYS A 53 17.05 -20.84 -21.60
N PHE A 54 16.59 -20.22 -22.70
CA PHE A 54 15.25 -20.41 -23.26
C PHE A 54 14.08 -20.06 -22.32
N SER A 55 14.33 -19.28 -21.26
CA SER A 55 13.31 -18.86 -20.31
C SER A 55 13.30 -17.35 -20.18
N ARG A 56 12.11 -16.81 -19.86
CA ARG A 56 11.96 -15.42 -19.42
C ARG A 56 12.23 -15.27 -17.93
N ASN A 57 12.94 -16.20 -17.32
CA ASN A 57 13.25 -16.15 -15.91
C ASN A 57 14.76 -16.05 -15.73
N PHE A 58 15.17 -15.38 -14.66
CA PHE A 58 16.57 -15.29 -14.28
C PHE A 58 16.68 -15.22 -12.76
N PHE A 59 17.79 -15.71 -12.23
CA PHE A 59 18.09 -15.51 -10.82
C PHE A 59 18.85 -14.20 -10.62
N VAL A 60 18.59 -13.56 -9.48
CA VAL A 60 19.36 -12.44 -8.98
C VAL A 60 19.92 -12.84 -7.64
N MET A 61 21.25 -12.72 -7.50
CA MET A 61 21.92 -12.77 -6.23
C MET A 61 22.38 -11.38 -5.82
N GLY A 62 22.31 -11.10 -4.53
CA GLY A 62 22.88 -9.91 -3.93
C GLY A 62 23.20 -10.17 -2.46
N VAL A 63 23.91 -9.22 -1.84
CA VAL A 63 24.19 -9.27 -0.41
C VAL A 63 23.14 -8.46 0.32
N ASP A 64 22.53 -9.06 1.34
CA ASP A 64 21.65 -8.40 2.28
C ASP A 64 22.47 -7.48 3.18
N ASP A 65 22.12 -6.20 3.19
CA ASP A 65 22.85 -5.15 3.89
C ASP A 65 22.80 -5.29 5.42
N THR A 66 21.78 -5.97 5.95
CA THR A 66 21.57 -6.10 7.39
C THR A 66 22.35 -7.28 7.97
N THR A 67 22.45 -8.38 7.22
CA THR A 67 23.08 -9.62 7.68
C THR A 67 24.44 -9.91 7.05
N GLY A 68 24.78 -9.24 5.94
CA GLY A 68 25.96 -9.56 5.12
C GLY A 68 25.85 -10.89 4.35
N LYS A 69 24.69 -11.56 4.41
CA LYS A 69 24.45 -12.85 3.76
C LYS A 69 23.87 -12.68 2.36
N ILE A 70 23.99 -13.73 1.55
CA ILE A 70 23.52 -13.75 0.18
C ILE A 70 22.03 -14.08 0.15
N PHE A 71 21.28 -13.24 -0.55
CA PHE A 71 19.91 -13.54 -0.96
C PHE A 71 19.89 -13.98 -2.42
N VAL A 72 18.93 -14.84 -2.74
CA VAL A 72 18.71 -15.36 -4.10
C VAL A 72 17.24 -15.28 -4.45
N ARG A 73 16.90 -14.59 -5.53
CA ARG A 73 15.51 -14.44 -6.00
C ARG A 73 15.39 -14.88 -7.45
N LEU A 74 14.33 -15.64 -7.74
CA LEU A 74 13.90 -15.93 -9.10
C LEU A 74 13.03 -14.77 -9.58
N ILE A 75 13.36 -14.20 -10.73
CA ILE A 75 12.67 -13.08 -11.33
C ILE A 75 12.02 -13.54 -12.63
N ASN A 76 10.74 -13.22 -12.80
CA ASN A 76 10.01 -13.39 -14.05
C ASN A 76 10.16 -12.10 -14.87
N GLY A 77 11.00 -12.13 -15.90
CA GLY A 77 11.28 -10.99 -16.75
C GLY A 77 12.33 -11.31 -17.81
N ASP A 78 12.25 -10.69 -18.98
CA ASP A 78 13.25 -10.92 -20.03
C ASP A 78 14.61 -10.33 -19.60
N PRO A 79 15.64 -11.17 -19.33
CA PRO A 79 16.94 -10.68 -18.87
C PRO A 79 17.64 -9.83 -19.93
N SER A 80 17.31 -9.97 -21.23
CA SER A 80 17.89 -9.15 -22.30
C SER A 80 17.60 -7.67 -22.13
N ILE A 81 16.46 -7.31 -21.52
CA ILE A 81 16.06 -5.92 -21.24
C ILE A 81 17.03 -5.23 -20.27
N VAL A 82 17.63 -6.02 -19.36
CA VAL A 82 18.60 -5.56 -18.36
C VAL A 82 20.04 -5.70 -18.89
N LEU A 83 20.33 -6.75 -19.66
CA LEU A 83 21.68 -7.08 -20.13
C LEU A 83 22.07 -6.39 -21.44
N ASP A 84 21.17 -5.66 -22.08
CA ASP A 84 21.42 -4.93 -23.33
C ASP A 84 22.67 -4.04 -23.23
N LYS A 85 23.66 -4.31 -24.10
CA LYS A 85 24.94 -3.59 -24.16
C LYS A 85 24.78 -2.12 -24.56
N GLY A 86 23.69 -1.75 -25.22
CA GLY A 86 23.39 -0.37 -25.61
C GLY A 86 22.87 0.50 -24.47
N ILE A 87 22.61 -0.07 -23.29
CA ILE A 87 22.04 0.64 -22.15
C ILE A 87 23.14 0.99 -21.15
N ARG A 88 23.12 2.24 -20.67
CA ARG A 88 24.00 2.70 -19.60
C ARG A 88 23.76 1.91 -18.30
N GLU A 89 24.83 1.65 -17.54
CA GLU A 89 24.82 0.82 -16.33
C GLU A 89 23.78 1.27 -15.28
N ASP A 90 23.65 2.58 -15.06
CA ASP A 90 22.66 3.18 -14.15
C ASP A 90 21.22 2.81 -14.53
N ARG A 91 20.92 2.80 -15.83
CA ARG A 91 19.61 2.38 -16.35
C ARG A 91 19.41 0.86 -16.22
N LYS A 92 20.47 0.05 -16.35
CA LYS A 92 20.39 -1.40 -16.13
C LYS A 92 20.03 -1.70 -14.68
N ILE A 93 20.73 -1.08 -13.73
CA ILE A 93 20.44 -1.17 -12.30
C ILE A 93 18.98 -0.79 -12.02
N GLN A 94 18.52 0.34 -12.56
CA GLN A 94 17.13 0.77 -12.34
C GLN A 94 16.11 -0.23 -12.89
N LYS A 95 16.34 -0.79 -14.09
CA LYS A 95 15.46 -1.81 -14.66
C LYS A 95 15.46 -3.09 -13.81
N LEU A 96 16.62 -3.51 -13.32
CA LEU A 96 16.74 -4.68 -12.44
C LEU A 96 15.94 -4.50 -11.15
N LYS A 97 16.07 -3.34 -10.49
CA LYS A 97 15.27 -3.00 -9.30
C LYS A 97 13.77 -3.08 -9.59
N ASN A 98 13.34 -2.52 -10.72
CA ASN A 98 11.93 -2.57 -11.12
C ASN A 98 11.44 -4.01 -11.32
N PHE A 99 12.25 -4.89 -11.92
CA PHE A 99 11.94 -6.32 -12.02
C PHE A 99 11.87 -7.00 -10.65
N MET A 100 12.69 -6.56 -9.70
CA MET A 100 12.63 -6.98 -8.31
C MET A 100 11.51 -6.28 -7.51
N GLY A 101 10.67 -5.45 -8.13
CA GLY A 101 9.51 -4.83 -7.47
C GLY A 101 9.82 -3.60 -6.63
N PHE A 102 11.00 -2.98 -6.77
CA PHE A 102 11.31 -1.72 -6.09
C PHE A 102 12.03 -0.70 -6.98
N THR A 103 12.20 0.51 -6.49
CA THR A 103 12.84 1.61 -7.24
C THR A 103 14.09 2.13 -6.56
N HIS A 104 14.14 2.11 -5.22
CA HIS A 104 15.23 2.64 -4.41
C HIS A 104 15.52 1.70 -3.24
N HIS A 105 16.78 1.60 -2.85
CA HIS A 105 17.14 1.17 -1.51
C HIS A 105 16.92 2.30 -0.51
N LYS A 106 16.69 1.96 0.76
CA LYS A 106 16.55 2.95 1.83
C LYS A 106 17.70 3.98 1.86
N TRP A 107 18.95 3.57 1.62
CA TRP A 107 20.12 4.47 1.63
C TRP A 107 20.25 5.38 0.40
N GLU A 108 19.48 5.13 -0.66
CA GLU A 108 19.45 5.97 -1.86
C GLU A 108 18.44 7.13 -1.74
N VAL A 109 17.61 7.10 -0.70
CA VAL A 109 16.50 8.05 -0.53
C VAL A 109 17.00 9.32 0.14
N ILE A 110 17.27 10.33 -0.67
CA ILE A 110 17.58 11.70 -0.19
C ILE A 110 16.29 12.42 0.23
N SER A 111 15.21 12.21 -0.52
CA SER A 111 13.91 12.85 -0.31
C SER A 111 12.79 11.93 -0.77
N LEU A 112 11.69 11.88 -0.01
CA LEU A 112 10.51 11.10 -0.39
C LEU A 112 9.77 11.74 -1.57
N LYS A 113 9.47 10.92 -2.58
CA LYS A 113 8.74 11.30 -3.79
C LYS A 113 7.63 10.29 -4.05
N LYS A 114 6.48 10.81 -4.55
CA LYS A 114 5.38 9.98 -5.02
C LYS A 114 5.87 8.95 -6.04
N GLY A 115 5.40 7.71 -5.88
CA GLY A 115 5.70 6.58 -6.77
C GLY A 115 6.98 5.84 -6.42
N GLN A 116 7.79 6.31 -5.46
CA GLN A 116 8.93 5.54 -4.98
C GLN A 116 8.43 4.28 -4.27
N ILE A 117 9.02 3.14 -4.65
CA ILE A 117 8.96 1.89 -3.90
C ILE A 117 10.35 1.68 -3.29
N ILE A 118 10.43 1.71 -1.98
CA ILE A 118 11.67 1.76 -1.23
C ILE A 118 11.82 0.43 -0.49
N ARG A 119 12.85 -0.33 -0.85
CA ARG A 119 13.18 -1.58 -0.18
C ARG A 119 13.83 -1.26 1.17
N ILE A 120 13.25 -1.77 2.26
CA ILE A 120 13.71 -1.49 3.63
C ILE A 120 14.57 -2.65 4.15
N GLN A 121 14.15 -3.88 3.91
CA GLN A 121 14.80 -5.09 4.41
C GLN A 121 14.31 -6.30 3.62
N GLY A 122 15.18 -7.25 3.27
CA GLY A 122 14.71 -8.51 2.65
C GLY A 122 13.84 -8.29 1.41
N ASP A 123 12.67 -8.90 1.39
CA ASP A 123 11.61 -8.66 0.39
C ASP A 123 10.57 -7.64 0.86
N PHE A 124 10.78 -6.92 1.96
CA PHE A 124 9.87 -5.91 2.46
C PHE A 124 10.19 -4.51 1.92
N ALA A 125 9.13 -3.79 1.56
CA ALA A 125 9.22 -2.45 1.00
C ALA A 125 8.07 -1.53 1.45
N VAL A 126 8.29 -0.24 1.26
CA VAL A 126 7.27 0.80 1.40
C VAL A 126 7.07 1.52 0.07
N ARG A 127 5.83 1.66 -0.38
CA ARG A 127 5.44 2.47 -1.53
C ARG A 127 4.95 3.83 -1.05
N ILE A 128 5.55 4.88 -1.58
CA ILE A 128 5.16 6.27 -1.32
C ILE A 128 4.03 6.66 -2.27
N ILE A 129 2.79 6.63 -1.79
CA ILE A 129 1.61 7.01 -2.58
C ILE A 129 1.59 8.53 -2.81
N LYS A 130 1.88 9.30 -1.76
CA LYS A 130 1.92 10.76 -1.82
C LYS A 130 2.71 11.36 -0.65
N THR A 131 3.36 12.49 -0.90
CA THR A 131 4.09 13.28 0.12
C THR A 131 3.53 14.69 0.19
N PHE A 132 3.69 15.33 1.34
CA PHE A 132 3.20 16.67 1.62
C PHE A 132 4.25 17.47 2.36
N HIS A 133 4.39 18.75 2.02
CA HIS A 133 5.36 19.64 2.68
C HIS A 133 4.96 20.06 4.10
N SER A 134 3.70 19.82 4.49
CA SER A 134 3.22 20.13 5.85
C SER A 134 2.00 19.28 6.20
N LEU A 135 1.75 19.15 7.51
CA LEU A 135 0.56 18.49 8.05
C LEU A 135 -0.71 19.16 7.54
N ASP A 136 -0.75 20.49 7.51
CA ASP A 136 -1.90 21.24 6.98
C ASP A 136 -2.22 20.89 5.52
N ARG A 137 -1.20 20.70 4.68
CA ARG A 137 -1.41 20.31 3.27
C ARG A 137 -1.98 18.91 3.17
N LEU A 138 -1.48 17.97 3.97
CA LEU A 138 -2.02 16.61 4.08
C LEU A 138 -3.49 16.64 4.55
N LEU A 139 -3.77 17.32 5.66
CA LEU A 139 -5.11 17.40 6.23
C LEU A 139 -6.09 18.09 5.29
N ASN A 140 -5.68 19.15 4.61
CA ASN A 140 -6.52 19.80 3.59
C ASN A 140 -6.77 18.90 2.38
N TYR A 141 -5.79 18.10 1.96
CA TYR A 141 -5.97 17.10 0.91
C TYR A 141 -6.98 16.02 1.32
N LEU A 142 -6.88 15.49 2.53
CA LEU A 142 -7.81 14.49 3.06
C LEU A 142 -9.22 15.07 3.26
N SER A 143 -9.30 16.34 3.67
CA SER A 143 -10.55 17.06 3.88
C SER A 143 -11.28 17.44 2.59
N PHE A 144 -10.68 17.23 1.42
CA PHE A 144 -11.39 17.43 0.17
C PHE A 144 -12.33 16.25 -0.06
N PHE A 145 -13.62 16.47 0.14
CA PHE A 145 -14.66 15.45 0.02
C PHE A 145 -14.69 14.89 -1.42
N PRO A 146 -14.30 13.62 -1.63
CA PRO A 146 -14.19 13.04 -2.97
C PRO A 146 -15.52 12.52 -3.55
N GLY A 147 -16.60 12.52 -2.76
CA GLY A 147 -17.82 11.76 -3.03
C GLY A 147 -17.79 10.35 -2.43
N ILE A 148 -18.94 9.87 -1.94
CA ILE A 148 -19.14 8.50 -1.41
C ILE A 148 -19.06 7.48 -2.56
N GLY A 149 -18.44 6.32 -2.31
CA GLY A 149 -18.40 5.18 -3.25
C GLY A 149 -17.18 5.09 -4.16
N VAL A 150 -16.15 5.92 -3.95
CA VAL A 150 -14.84 5.75 -4.58
C VAL A 150 -13.95 4.97 -3.61
N ASN A 151 -13.32 3.89 -4.06
CA ASN A 151 -12.32 3.15 -3.27
C ASN A 151 -11.00 3.96 -3.17
N ASP A 152 -11.06 5.11 -2.52
CA ASP A 152 -9.93 5.99 -2.23
C ASP A 152 -9.89 6.26 -0.72
N ILE A 153 -8.67 6.46 -0.20
CA ILE A 153 -8.39 6.68 1.22
C ILE A 153 -9.25 7.79 1.82
N ARG A 154 -9.52 8.83 1.03
CA ARG A 154 -10.35 9.97 1.43
C ARG A 154 -11.79 9.56 1.67
N SER A 155 -12.39 8.77 0.78
CA SER A 155 -13.79 8.34 0.90
C SER A 155 -13.99 7.50 2.16
N ASN A 156 -13.07 6.55 2.42
CA ASN A 156 -13.13 5.71 3.61
C ASN A 156 -13.06 6.54 4.91
N LEU A 157 -12.10 7.48 5.01
CA LEU A 157 -11.99 8.37 6.16
C LEU A 157 -13.25 9.24 6.35
N TRP A 158 -13.81 9.75 5.26
CA TRP A 158 -15.03 10.55 5.30
C TRP A 158 -16.24 9.72 5.75
N GLU A 159 -16.39 8.50 5.26
CA GLU A 159 -17.47 7.60 5.67
C GLU A 159 -17.37 7.25 7.16
N GLU A 160 -16.17 6.93 7.65
CA GLU A 160 -15.94 6.69 9.07
C GLU A 160 -16.24 7.91 9.94
N PHE A 161 -15.74 9.09 9.54
CA PHE A 161 -16.01 10.33 10.24
C PHE A 161 -17.51 10.65 10.28
N ILE A 162 -18.19 10.54 9.13
CA ILE A 162 -19.63 10.78 9.04
C ILE A 162 -20.38 9.82 9.94
N ARG A 163 -20.04 8.53 9.98
CA ARG A 163 -20.68 7.56 10.90
C ARG A 163 -20.52 7.97 12.37
N LYS A 164 -19.30 8.34 12.78
CA LYS A 164 -19.03 8.79 14.16
C LYS A 164 -19.76 10.10 14.48
N TYR A 165 -19.78 11.04 13.55
CA TYR A 165 -20.41 12.35 13.77
C TYR A 165 -21.94 12.29 13.68
N LEU A 166 -22.51 11.45 12.80
CA LEU A 166 -23.95 11.19 12.71
C LEU A 166 -24.54 10.63 14.00
N SER A 167 -23.76 9.87 14.78
CA SER A 167 -24.21 9.43 16.11
C SER A 167 -24.32 10.57 17.12
N GLU A 168 -23.62 11.68 16.89
CA GLU A 168 -23.60 12.85 17.78
C GLU A 168 -24.56 13.96 17.31
N ASP A 169 -24.83 14.06 16.00
CA ASP A 169 -25.72 15.07 15.40
C ASP A 169 -27.12 14.49 15.13
N GLU A 170 -28.07 14.79 16.02
CA GLU A 170 -29.45 14.27 15.96
C GLU A 170 -30.18 14.66 14.67
N GLU A 171 -29.91 15.85 14.12
CA GLU A 171 -30.53 16.36 12.90
C GLU A 171 -29.96 15.64 11.67
N LEU A 172 -28.63 15.54 11.57
CA LEU A 172 -27.95 14.84 10.49
C LEU A 172 -28.29 13.33 10.52
N GLY A 173 -28.38 12.73 11.71
CA GLY A 173 -28.81 11.35 11.91
C GLY A 173 -30.27 11.10 11.51
N LYS A 174 -31.16 12.09 11.66
CA LYS A 174 -32.53 12.03 11.10
C LYS A 174 -32.52 12.08 9.58
N ILE A 175 -31.74 12.98 8.99
CA ILE A 175 -31.60 13.12 7.53
C ILE A 175 -31.08 11.82 6.90
N GLU A 176 -30.05 11.20 7.48
CA GLU A 176 -29.47 9.97 6.95
C GLU A 176 -30.44 8.78 7.00
N ARG A 177 -31.21 8.64 8.08
CA ARG A 177 -32.27 7.63 8.18
C ARG A 177 -33.32 7.81 7.08
N LEU A 178 -33.74 9.05 6.84
CA LEU A 178 -34.70 9.35 5.76
C LEU A 178 -34.11 9.08 4.37
N LEU A 179 -32.82 9.36 4.14
CA LEU A 179 -32.15 9.05 2.88
C LEU A 179 -32.06 7.54 2.62
N ASN A 180 -31.79 6.74 3.65
CA ASN A 180 -31.80 5.27 3.53
C ASN A 180 -33.19 4.74 3.19
N VAL A 181 -34.24 5.26 3.84
CA VAL A 181 -35.63 4.93 3.50
C VAL A 181 -35.94 5.31 2.06
N LEU A 182 -35.47 6.47 1.59
CA LEU A 182 -35.66 6.90 0.20
C LEU A 182 -34.99 5.95 -0.80
N ASP A 183 -33.78 5.48 -0.49
CA ASP A 183 -33.06 4.50 -1.32
C ASP A 183 -33.74 3.13 -1.33
N GLU A 184 -34.31 2.71 -0.20
CA GLU A 184 -35.12 1.49 -0.10
C GLU A 184 -36.42 1.60 -0.92
N ILE A 185 -37.15 2.72 -0.82
CA ILE A 185 -38.34 3.00 -1.64
C ILE A 185 -38.00 2.94 -3.13
N ARG A 186 -36.88 3.54 -3.55
CA ARG A 186 -36.41 3.48 -4.95
C ARG A 186 -36.10 2.05 -5.39
N ARG A 187 -35.55 1.22 -4.50
CA ARG A 187 -35.27 -0.20 -4.77
C ARG A 187 -36.57 -0.99 -4.95
N ILE A 188 -37.52 -0.82 -4.04
CA ILE A 188 -38.86 -1.44 -4.12
C ILE A 188 -39.55 -1.02 -5.42
N ARG A 189 -39.50 0.25 -5.78
CA ARG A 189 -40.11 0.78 -7.01
C ARG A 189 -39.53 0.17 -8.28
N ARG A 190 -38.21 -0.04 -8.34
CA ARG A 190 -37.57 -0.77 -9.46
C ARG A 190 -38.09 -2.21 -9.58
N ILE A 191 -38.30 -2.88 -8.45
CA ILE A 191 -38.83 -4.25 -8.42
C ILE A 191 -40.32 -4.25 -8.80
N ASN A 192 -41.12 -3.34 -8.25
CA ASN A 192 -42.57 -3.26 -8.49
C ASN A 192 -42.93 -2.83 -9.91
N TYR A 193 -42.09 -2.04 -10.58
CA TYR A 193 -42.25 -1.78 -12.01
C TYR A 193 -42.29 -3.07 -12.84
N MET A 194 -41.67 -4.16 -12.36
CA MET A 194 -41.71 -5.47 -13.01
C MET A 194 -42.97 -6.30 -12.68
N ILE A 195 -43.72 -5.94 -11.63
CA ILE A 195 -44.78 -6.79 -11.04
C ILE A 195 -46.16 -6.10 -11.06
N GLY A 196 -46.22 -4.77 -11.27
CA GLY A 196 -47.46 -4.03 -11.56
C GLY A 196 -48.33 -3.67 -10.34
N ILE A 197 -47.78 -3.66 -9.12
CA ILE A 197 -48.56 -3.45 -7.89
C ILE A 197 -48.24 -2.10 -7.21
N LYS A 198 -49.28 -1.32 -6.88
CA LYS A 198 -49.30 -0.20 -5.90
C LYS A 198 -48.37 1.01 -6.13
N GLU A 199 -48.08 1.36 -7.38
CA GLU A 199 -47.21 2.52 -7.72
C GLU A 199 -47.66 3.85 -7.08
N ARG A 200 -48.98 4.10 -7.00
CA ARG A 200 -49.54 5.33 -6.40
C ARG A 200 -49.25 5.45 -4.90
N GLU A 201 -49.32 4.34 -4.16
CA GLU A 201 -49.05 4.33 -2.71
C GLU A 201 -47.55 4.57 -2.45
N ILE A 202 -46.69 3.94 -3.26
CA ILE A 202 -45.23 4.11 -3.16
C ILE A 202 -44.82 5.55 -3.47
N ALA A 203 -45.39 6.15 -4.52
CA ALA A 203 -45.10 7.55 -4.87
C ALA A 203 -45.49 8.53 -3.76
N LYS A 204 -46.61 8.27 -3.06
CA LYS A 204 -47.06 9.10 -1.94
C LYS A 204 -46.06 9.04 -0.77
N VAL A 205 -45.63 7.84 -0.38
CA VAL A 205 -44.61 7.66 0.68
C VAL A 205 -43.27 8.28 0.28
N GLU A 206 -42.86 8.13 -0.99
CA GLU A 206 -41.64 8.74 -1.50
C GLU A 206 -41.66 10.27 -1.34
N GLU A 207 -42.78 10.92 -1.67
CA GLU A 207 -42.90 12.38 -1.56
C GLU A 207 -42.99 12.86 -0.10
N GLU A 208 -43.63 12.10 0.79
CA GLU A 208 -43.64 12.39 2.24
C GLU A 208 -42.23 12.36 2.83
N VAL A 209 -41.42 11.35 2.48
CA VAL A 209 -40.01 11.25 2.90
C VAL A 209 -39.20 12.40 2.31
N LYS A 210 -39.39 12.71 1.01
CA LYS A 210 -38.71 13.84 0.36
C LYS A 210 -39.02 15.17 1.04
N GLN A 211 -40.28 15.41 1.38
CA GLN A 211 -40.72 16.64 2.02
C GLN A 211 -40.06 16.84 3.39
N LYS A 212 -40.03 15.78 4.22
CA LYS A 212 -39.32 15.80 5.52
C LYS A 212 -37.82 16.11 5.36
N ILE A 213 -37.17 15.54 4.35
CA ILE A 213 -35.76 15.82 4.06
C ILE A 213 -35.57 17.29 3.66
N ARG A 214 -36.46 17.83 2.80
CA ARG A 214 -36.40 19.24 2.38
C ARG A 214 -36.58 20.21 3.55
N GLU A 215 -37.50 19.91 4.45
CA GLU A 215 -37.76 20.70 5.67
C GLU A 215 -36.55 20.73 6.59
N LEU A 216 -35.94 19.56 6.88
CA LEU A 216 -34.73 19.48 7.71
C LEU A 216 -33.55 20.22 7.09
N LEU A 217 -33.42 20.21 5.76
CA LEU A 217 -32.32 20.87 5.05
C LEU A 217 -32.58 22.35 4.73
N GLY A 218 -33.82 22.82 4.81
CA GLY A 218 -34.22 24.16 4.37
C GLY A 218 -34.02 24.39 2.85
N VAL A 219 -34.22 23.37 2.01
CA VAL A 219 -33.97 23.42 0.56
C VAL A 219 -35.18 23.03 -0.29
N LYS A 220 -35.34 23.66 -1.46
CA LYS A 220 -36.42 23.35 -2.40
C LYS A 220 -36.23 22.00 -3.12
N ARG A 221 -34.98 21.60 -3.34
CA ARG A 221 -34.63 20.35 -4.02
C ARG A 221 -33.62 19.60 -3.16
N ILE A 222 -33.87 18.32 -2.93
CA ILE A 222 -32.95 17.45 -2.19
C ILE A 222 -31.66 17.34 -3.01
N PRO A 223 -30.52 17.81 -2.48
CA PRO A 223 -29.24 17.64 -3.13
C PRO A 223 -28.89 16.14 -3.19
N GLU A 224 -27.91 15.78 -4.01
CA GLU A 224 -27.30 14.45 -3.87
C GLU A 224 -26.81 14.25 -2.43
N ARG A 225 -26.86 13.01 -1.92
CA ARG A 225 -26.43 12.65 -0.56
C ARG A 225 -25.05 13.23 -0.22
N ASN A 226 -24.12 13.13 -1.16
CA ASN A 226 -22.80 13.76 -1.13
C ASN A 226 -22.82 15.28 -0.96
N ARG A 227 -23.76 15.97 -1.59
CA ARG A 227 -23.90 17.43 -1.55
C ARG A 227 -24.60 17.89 -0.27
N ILE A 228 -25.47 17.08 0.31
CA ILE A 228 -26.04 17.30 1.65
C ILE A 228 -24.92 17.32 2.68
N TYR A 229 -24.05 16.30 2.64
CA TYR A 229 -22.84 16.27 3.44
C TYR A 229 -21.99 17.50 3.16
N PHE A 230 -21.68 17.80 1.89
CA PHE A 230 -20.86 18.95 1.53
C PHE A 230 -21.36 20.30 2.10
N MET A 231 -22.68 20.53 2.08
CA MET A 231 -23.30 21.76 2.60
C MET A 231 -23.15 21.94 4.12
N LYS A 232 -23.12 20.83 4.88
CA LYS A 232 -22.83 20.85 6.32
C LYS A 232 -21.32 20.71 6.60
N ILE A 233 -20.56 20.06 5.72
CA ILE A 233 -19.12 19.76 5.79
C ILE A 233 -18.26 21.01 5.89
N SER A 234 -18.61 22.10 5.20
CA SER A 234 -17.86 23.35 5.30
C SER A 234 -17.72 23.85 6.74
N LYS A 235 -18.68 23.54 7.62
CA LYS A 235 -18.68 23.89 9.05
C LYS A 235 -18.00 22.85 9.94
N ILE A 236 -17.79 21.62 9.47
CA ILE A 236 -17.20 20.52 10.24
C ILE A 236 -15.84 20.07 9.66
N LYS A 237 -15.29 20.82 8.70
CA LYS A 237 -13.99 20.53 8.10
C LYS A 237 -12.88 20.48 9.15
N ASP A 238 -12.89 21.41 10.09
CA ASP A 238 -11.89 21.43 11.16
C ASP A 238 -12.10 20.27 12.15
N LYS A 239 -13.35 19.88 12.40
CA LYS A 239 -13.66 18.64 13.15
C LYS A 239 -13.18 17.38 12.44
N PHE A 240 -13.24 17.34 11.11
CA PHE A 240 -12.70 16.21 10.33
C PHE A 240 -11.18 16.14 10.42
N LYS A 241 -10.49 17.29 10.38
CA LYS A 241 -9.04 17.34 10.59
C LYS A 241 -8.67 16.85 11.99
N GLU A 242 -9.39 17.31 13.01
CA GLU A 242 -9.22 16.87 14.39
C GLU A 242 -9.49 15.37 14.52
N PHE A 243 -10.53 14.85 13.87
CA PHE A 243 -10.83 13.42 13.80
C PHE A 243 -9.65 12.61 13.24
N ILE A 244 -9.02 13.06 12.15
CA ILE A 244 -7.84 12.37 11.59
C ILE A 244 -6.70 12.36 12.60
N VAL A 245 -6.39 13.49 13.23
CA VAL A 245 -5.32 13.58 14.23
C VAL A 245 -5.60 12.67 15.43
N ASN A 246 -6.85 12.62 15.89
CA ASN A 246 -7.27 11.79 17.02
C ASN A 246 -7.34 10.29 16.68
N LYS A 247 -7.29 9.91 15.40
CA LYS A 247 -7.24 8.51 14.95
C LYS A 247 -5.79 8.01 14.80
N GLU A 248 -4.79 8.88 14.99
CA GLU A 248 -3.39 8.47 14.94
C GLU A 248 -3.08 7.50 16.09
N GLU A 249 -2.57 6.32 15.75
CA GLU A 249 -2.29 5.27 16.71
C GLU A 249 -0.97 4.57 16.41
N LYS A 250 -0.47 3.79 17.38
CA LYS A 250 0.70 2.92 17.18
C LYS A 250 0.23 1.63 16.51
N LEU A 251 0.63 1.44 15.27
CA LEU A 251 0.28 0.29 14.45
C LEU A 251 1.37 -0.79 14.54
N LYS A 252 0.94 -2.04 14.68
CA LYS A 252 1.77 -3.24 14.45
C LYS A 252 1.15 -4.06 13.34
N MET A 253 1.86 -4.18 12.22
CA MET A 253 1.37 -4.86 11.02
C MET A 253 2.32 -5.99 10.64
N TYR A 254 1.77 -7.10 10.17
CA TYR A 254 2.54 -8.27 9.76
C TYR A 254 2.42 -8.46 8.24
N TYR A 255 3.55 -8.57 7.54
CA TYR A 255 3.60 -8.72 6.08
C TYR A 255 4.47 -9.89 5.64
N GLY A 256 4.08 -10.57 4.57
CA GLY A 256 4.82 -11.69 3.99
C GLY A 256 4.33 -13.06 4.48
N HIS A 257 5.20 -14.08 4.39
CA HIS A 257 4.81 -15.45 4.66
C HIS A 257 4.40 -15.67 6.13
N TYR A 258 3.28 -16.37 6.37
CA TYR A 258 2.70 -16.53 7.71
C TYR A 258 3.63 -17.18 8.75
N THR A 259 4.61 -17.97 8.32
CA THR A 259 5.60 -18.61 9.22
C THR A 259 6.76 -17.68 9.61
N SER A 260 6.97 -16.61 8.85
CA SER A 260 8.08 -15.68 9.00
C SER A 260 7.69 -14.30 8.47
N PRO A 261 6.70 -13.62 9.08
CA PRO A 261 6.28 -12.31 8.63
C PRO A 261 7.26 -11.22 9.08
N HIS A 262 7.34 -10.16 8.30
CA HIS A 262 7.91 -8.88 8.69
C HIS A 262 6.95 -8.17 9.65
N LEU A 263 7.39 -7.90 10.86
CA LEU A 263 6.69 -7.03 11.80
C LEU A 263 7.07 -5.58 11.52
N VAL A 264 6.08 -4.76 11.17
CA VAL A 264 6.22 -3.33 10.91
C VAL A 264 5.59 -2.57 12.07
N GLN A 265 6.36 -1.67 12.67
CA GLN A 265 5.91 -0.77 13.71
C GLN A 265 5.97 0.67 13.21
N VAL A 266 4.83 1.35 13.23
CA VAL A 266 4.67 2.71 12.72
C VAL A 266 3.56 3.44 13.48
N ILE A 267 3.60 4.76 13.52
CA ILE A 267 2.54 5.62 14.07
C ILE A 267 1.78 6.26 12.90
N GLY A 268 0.47 6.09 12.84
CA GLY A 268 -0.29 6.68 11.75
C GLY A 268 -1.78 6.36 11.82
N VAL A 269 -2.49 6.76 10.77
CA VAL A 269 -3.91 6.42 10.59
C VAL A 269 -4.00 5.33 9.52
N LEU A 270 -4.39 4.13 9.93
CA LEU A 270 -4.63 3.02 9.01
C LEU A 270 -5.97 3.21 8.29
N VAL A 271 -5.95 3.07 6.96
CA VAL A 271 -7.12 3.17 6.10
C VAL A 271 -7.00 2.14 4.97
N GLY A 272 -7.73 1.04 5.09
CA GLY A 272 -7.53 -0.11 4.20
C GLY A 272 -6.11 -0.68 4.35
N ASN A 273 -5.36 -0.73 3.25
CA ASN A 273 -3.95 -1.16 3.24
C ASN A 273 -2.94 0.00 3.25
N GLN A 274 -3.41 1.24 3.41
CA GLN A 274 -2.59 2.44 3.42
C GLN A 274 -2.48 3.02 4.83
N VAL A 275 -1.34 3.65 5.11
CA VAL A 275 -1.09 4.36 6.36
C VAL A 275 -0.87 5.83 6.05
N VAL A 276 -1.64 6.68 6.73
CA VAL A 276 -1.42 8.13 6.73
C VAL A 276 -0.42 8.46 7.83
N ILE A 277 0.72 8.99 7.44
CA ILE A 277 1.80 9.45 8.31
C ILE A 277 1.64 10.95 8.50
N LEU A 278 1.33 11.38 9.74
CA LEU A 278 1.03 12.79 10.04
C LEU A 278 2.29 13.62 10.31
N ARG A 279 3.37 12.99 10.77
CA ARG A 279 4.62 13.64 11.16
C ARG A 279 5.83 12.74 10.88
N GLU A 280 6.99 13.37 10.87
CA GLU A 280 8.27 12.67 10.77
C GLU A 280 8.38 11.60 11.85
N GLN A 281 8.82 10.41 11.45
CA GLN A 281 9.03 9.29 12.35
C GLN A 281 9.91 8.22 11.72
N GLU A 282 10.44 7.36 12.58
CA GLU A 282 11.11 6.14 12.19
C GLU A 282 10.10 4.98 12.11
N VAL A 283 10.11 4.27 10.98
CA VAL A 283 9.44 2.98 10.80
C VAL A 283 10.43 1.89 11.18
N VAL A 284 10.02 1.01 12.08
CA VAL A 284 10.84 -0.14 12.50
C VAL A 284 10.29 -1.40 11.85
N VAL A 285 11.15 -2.15 11.19
CA VAL A 285 10.84 -3.43 10.56
C VAL A 285 11.69 -4.50 11.23
N THR A 286 11.05 -5.58 11.69
CA THR A 286 11.72 -6.72 12.31
C THR A 286 11.37 -7.98 11.55
N HIS A 287 12.37 -8.77 11.20
CA HIS A 287 12.20 -10.09 10.59
C HIS A 287 13.18 -11.09 11.20
N LYS A 288 12.76 -12.34 11.34
CA LYS A 288 13.57 -13.40 11.97
C LYS A 288 14.89 -13.63 11.25
N GLU A 289 14.88 -13.58 9.92
CA GLU A 289 16.07 -13.87 9.09
C GLU A 289 16.93 -12.63 8.84
N HIS A 290 16.33 -11.44 8.84
CA HIS A 290 17.02 -10.20 8.47
C HIS A 290 17.36 -9.31 9.67
N GLY A 291 16.88 -9.62 10.87
CA GLY A 291 17.07 -8.78 12.07
C GLY A 291 16.16 -7.55 12.08
N ILE A 292 16.66 -6.44 12.62
CA ILE A 292 15.92 -5.18 12.75
C ILE A 292 16.48 -4.16 11.75
N SER A 293 15.58 -3.53 10.99
CA SER A 293 15.89 -2.46 10.05
C SER A 293 14.99 -1.27 10.35
N THR A 294 15.50 -0.06 10.13
CA THR A 294 14.71 1.16 10.29
C THR A 294 14.73 2.02 9.03
N PHE A 295 13.66 2.80 8.86
CA PHE A 295 13.51 3.74 7.76
C PHE A 295 12.76 4.99 8.21
N THR A 296 13.32 6.17 7.95
CA THR A 296 12.68 7.44 8.34
C THR A 296 11.72 7.93 7.25
N ILE A 297 10.47 8.16 7.62
CA ILE A 297 9.52 8.90 6.80
C ILE A 297 9.59 10.37 7.23
N SER A 298 10.32 11.19 6.49
CA SER A 298 10.70 12.55 6.91
C SER A 298 9.64 13.63 6.73
N VAL A 299 8.53 13.33 6.03
CA VAL A 299 7.47 14.29 5.77
C VAL A 299 6.09 13.63 5.87
N PRO A 300 5.03 14.40 6.17
CA PRO A 300 3.67 13.88 6.15
C PRO A 300 3.37 13.21 4.80
N SER A 301 2.86 11.98 4.84
CA SER A 301 2.81 11.11 3.67
C SER A 301 1.63 10.14 3.74
N ILE A 302 1.23 9.63 2.58
CA ILE A 302 0.40 8.43 2.48
C ILE A 302 1.30 7.34 1.92
N VAL A 303 1.38 6.22 2.64
CA VAL A 303 2.25 5.11 2.29
C VAL A 303 1.48 3.79 2.28
N GLU A 304 2.02 2.82 1.57
CA GLU A 304 1.54 1.45 1.52
C GLU A 304 2.73 0.55 1.84
N PHE A 305 2.59 -0.34 2.82
CA PHE A 305 3.61 -1.32 3.17
C PHE A 305 3.29 -2.66 2.52
N GLY A 306 4.31 -3.42 2.17
CA GLY A 306 4.11 -4.72 1.52
C GLY A 306 5.41 -5.42 1.17
N THR A 307 5.28 -6.61 0.60
CA THR A 307 6.39 -7.35 0.01
C THR A 307 6.70 -6.81 -1.39
N LEU A 308 7.90 -7.12 -1.88
CA LEU A 308 8.32 -6.81 -3.24
C LEU A 308 7.45 -7.53 -4.28
N ASP A 309 6.88 -8.68 -3.93
CA ASP A 309 5.95 -9.41 -4.79
C ASP A 309 4.63 -8.65 -4.94
N ASN A 310 4.06 -8.11 -3.84
CA ASN A 310 2.86 -7.25 -3.87
C ASN A 310 3.03 -6.00 -4.75
N PHE A 311 4.26 -5.50 -4.90
CA PHE A 311 4.56 -4.32 -5.69
C PHE A 311 5.03 -4.61 -7.11
N SER A 312 5.35 -5.86 -7.40
CA SER A 312 5.64 -6.32 -8.75
C SER A 312 4.35 -6.44 -9.55
N ASN A 313 4.38 -6.17 -10.87
CA ASN A 313 3.21 -6.33 -11.74
C ASN A 313 2.86 -7.83 -12.01
N ILE A 314 3.36 -8.77 -11.19
CA ILE A 314 3.35 -10.21 -11.43
C ILE A 314 2.75 -10.93 -10.20
N THR A 315 1.41 -10.88 -10.13
CA THR A 315 0.46 -11.79 -9.43
C THR A 315 0.38 -11.90 -7.89
N THR A 316 -0.90 -12.07 -7.48
CA THR A 316 -1.57 -12.46 -6.22
C THR A 316 -1.35 -11.65 -4.94
N PRO A 317 -2.43 -11.27 -4.21
CA PRO A 317 -2.31 -10.52 -2.96
C PRO A 317 -1.82 -11.43 -1.82
N ASP A 318 -0.73 -11.03 -1.17
CA ASP A 318 -0.30 -11.63 0.10
C ASP A 318 -1.31 -11.38 1.23
N PHE A 319 -1.35 -12.31 2.19
CA PHE A 319 -2.15 -12.20 3.42
C PHE A 319 -1.69 -11.00 4.27
N MET A 320 -2.64 -10.22 4.78
CA MET A 320 -2.39 -9.09 5.66
C MET A 320 -3.19 -9.27 6.96
N ASP A 321 -2.50 -9.57 8.05
CA ASP A 321 -3.08 -9.58 9.39
C ASP A 321 -2.72 -8.28 10.13
N ILE A 322 -3.75 -7.57 10.59
CA ILE A 322 -3.63 -6.30 11.30
C ILE A 322 -4.10 -6.52 12.74
N ILE A 323 -3.21 -6.28 13.71
CA ILE A 323 -3.54 -6.37 15.14
C ILE A 323 -3.47 -4.98 15.76
N PHE A 324 -4.61 -4.49 16.26
CA PHE A 324 -4.69 -3.28 17.09
C PHE A 324 -4.34 -3.67 18.54
N ILE A 325 -3.47 -2.89 19.21
CA ILE A 325 -3.08 -3.10 20.62
C ILE A 325 -3.55 -1.92 21.47
#